data_AF-A0A8T5J2H4-F1
#
_entry.id   AF-A0A8T5J2H4-F1
#
_cell.length_a   1.000
_cell.length_b   1.000
_cell.length_c   1.000
_cell.angle_alpha   90.00
_cell.angle_beta   90.00
_cell.angle_gamma   90.00
#
_symmetry.space_group_name_H-M   'P 1'
#
loop_
_entity.id
_entity.type
_entity.pdbx_description
1 polymer ?
#
loop_
_entity_poly.entity_id
_entity_poly.type
_entity_poly.pdbx_seq_one_letter_code
_entity_poly.pdbx_strand_id
1 'polypeptide(L)'
;MKRKYAQLRDIEGEEKRVGKFYGSAVDYFSKEFGISKKDFPKLEFVSGERAEYDQVNNVILVGDEEFAFHMGDTLGEELGHYVRANLKGRVGQEFSEGEAHSDEFFGFLGSKFLYKASNESQKGDYFPEGERSFESTYEFNTYPEIRKELLDTKREKDFPGLKKQYREAEEEGDETKMQKIGKEAEKRGFGEHVKSLLHVRPYHFASETDLEKVGDLKEFYSLSDKEARNRFFRKNKRYGKEGDSLEGKVIAGFVVSLLAFFLISSRTITGNVVGEFVSQQSINLIPLAIAVLCGCFLVYRLVTFKWLQIERFK
;
A
#
# COMPACT_ATOMS: atom_id res chain seq x y z
N MET A 1 -22.98 23.07 15.25
CA MET A 1 -22.43 24.25 15.97
C MET A 1 -21.26 24.78 15.13
N LYS A 2 -21.51 25.68 14.17
CA LYS A 2 -20.50 26.21 13.24
C LYS A 2 -19.51 27.08 14.01
N ARG A 3 -18.27 26.62 14.19
CA ARG A 3 -17.23 27.33 14.95
C ARG A 3 -16.82 28.60 14.21
N LYS A 4 -17.30 29.74 14.71
CA LYS A 4 -16.70 31.08 14.56
C LYS A 4 -15.30 31.07 15.18
N TYR A 5 -14.27 30.72 14.43
CA TYR A 5 -12.87 30.99 14.80
C TYR A 5 -12.02 31.39 13.58
N ALA A 6 -12.56 32.27 12.73
CA ALA A 6 -11.73 33.21 11.97
C ALA A 6 -11.33 34.35 12.92
N GLN A 7 -10.55 34.03 13.96
CA GLN A 7 -9.68 35.04 14.56
C GLN A 7 -8.54 35.21 13.57
N LEU A 8 -8.32 36.46 13.15
CA LEU A 8 -7.22 36.93 12.30
C LEU A 8 -5.88 36.37 12.79
N ARG A 9 -5.55 35.13 12.42
CA ARG A 9 -4.18 34.64 12.47
C ARG A 9 -3.43 35.43 11.40
N ASP A 10 -2.19 35.77 11.71
CA ASP A 10 -1.26 36.29 10.72
C ASP A 10 -1.07 35.22 9.64
N ILE A 11 -1.87 35.30 8.57
CA ILE A 11 -1.89 34.32 7.48
C ILE A 11 -0.50 34.19 6.87
N GLU A 12 0.19 35.32 6.66
CA GLU A 12 1.55 35.35 6.14
C GLU A 12 2.55 34.65 7.08
N GLY A 13 2.38 34.86 8.40
CA GLY A 13 3.14 34.16 9.43
C GLY A 13 2.93 32.64 9.41
N GLU A 14 1.68 32.19 9.26
CA GLU A 14 1.34 30.76 9.20
C GLU A 14 1.79 30.11 7.89
N GLU A 15 1.58 30.73 6.73
CA GLU A 15 2.10 30.26 5.44
C GLU A 15 3.61 30.04 5.49
N LYS A 16 4.34 30.97 6.10
CA LYS A 16 5.78 30.86 6.28
C LYS A 16 6.18 29.72 7.22
N ARG A 17 5.41 29.48 8.29
CA ARG A 17 5.64 28.35 9.21
C ARG A 17 5.38 27.02 8.50
N VAL A 18 4.23 26.90 7.83
CA VAL A 18 3.85 25.72 7.04
C VAL A 18 4.89 25.45 5.94
N GLY A 19 5.31 26.48 5.20
CA GLY A 19 6.34 26.35 4.17
C GLY A 19 7.69 25.85 4.70
N LYS A 20 8.10 26.26 5.91
CA LYS A 20 9.31 25.72 6.57
C LYS A 20 9.15 24.25 6.95
N PHE A 21 8.00 23.90 7.53
CA PHE A 21 7.71 22.52 7.89
C PHE A 21 7.65 21.63 6.65
N TYR A 22 6.97 22.07 5.59
CA TYR A 22 6.96 21.43 4.29
C TYR A 22 8.36 21.22 3.72
N GLY A 23 9.23 22.23 3.79
CA GLY A 23 10.64 22.08 3.39
C GLY A 23 11.35 20.95 4.15
N SER A 24 11.11 20.81 5.46
CA SER A 24 11.66 19.70 6.23
C SER A 24 11.05 18.34 5.88
N ALA A 25 9.78 18.31 5.52
CA ALA A 25 9.12 17.11 5.02
C ALA A 25 9.71 16.66 3.67
N VAL A 26 9.83 17.59 2.71
CA VAL A 26 10.48 17.35 1.41
C VAL A 26 11.90 16.83 1.59
N ASP A 27 12.67 17.38 2.53
CA ASP A 27 14.01 16.91 2.82
C ASP A 27 14.05 15.44 3.27
N TYR A 28 13.12 15.05 4.14
CA TYR A 28 12.98 13.67 4.59
C TYR A 28 12.56 12.74 3.43
N PHE A 29 11.45 13.04 2.75
CA PHE A 29 10.95 12.19 1.66
C PHE A 29 11.95 12.11 0.49
N SER A 30 12.61 13.21 0.14
CA SER A 30 13.66 13.23 -0.88
C SER A 30 14.78 12.25 -0.57
N LYS A 31 15.24 12.24 0.70
CA LYS A 31 16.28 11.33 1.16
C LYS A 31 15.82 9.87 1.16
N GLU A 32 14.66 9.59 1.75
CA GLU A 32 14.17 8.21 1.92
C GLU A 32 13.79 7.53 0.61
N PHE A 33 13.23 8.27 -0.34
CA PHE A 33 12.80 7.72 -1.63
C PHE A 33 13.80 7.94 -2.77
N GLY A 34 14.87 8.71 -2.53
CA GLY A 34 15.88 9.05 -3.53
C GLY A 34 15.30 9.88 -4.68
N ILE A 35 14.35 10.77 -4.37
CA ILE A 35 13.71 11.70 -5.32
C ILE A 35 14.36 13.07 -5.14
N SER A 36 14.66 13.79 -6.23
CA SER A 36 15.31 15.10 -6.13
C SER A 36 14.32 16.15 -5.59
N LYS A 37 14.76 16.96 -4.60
CA LYS A 37 13.93 18.00 -3.95
C LYS A 37 13.24 18.95 -4.94
N LYS A 38 13.86 19.23 -6.09
CA LYS A 38 13.30 20.12 -7.12
C LYS A 38 12.06 19.53 -7.83
N ASP A 39 11.87 18.22 -7.74
CA ASP A 39 10.79 17.51 -8.42
C ASP A 39 9.55 17.40 -7.52
N PHE A 40 9.68 17.70 -6.22
CA PHE A 40 8.57 17.74 -5.27
C PHE A 40 7.58 18.85 -5.61
N PRO A 41 6.30 18.68 -5.25
CA PRO A 41 5.27 19.65 -5.57
C PRO A 41 5.54 20.97 -4.85
N LYS A 42 5.00 22.06 -5.38
CA LYS A 42 4.98 23.35 -4.66
C LYS A 42 3.74 23.41 -3.79
N LEU A 43 3.81 24.17 -2.70
CA LEU A 43 2.61 24.55 -1.97
C LEU A 43 1.95 25.73 -2.68
N GLU A 44 0.64 25.63 -2.87
CA GLU A 44 -0.20 26.74 -3.30
C GLU A 44 -1.31 26.93 -2.28
N PHE A 45 -1.35 28.11 -1.65
CA PHE A 45 -2.35 28.43 -0.65
C PHE A 45 -3.61 28.96 -1.35
N VAL A 46 -4.72 28.24 -1.21
CA VAL A 46 -5.96 28.53 -1.92
C VAL A 46 -7.12 28.62 -0.94
N SER A 47 -7.71 29.81 -0.86
CA SER A 47 -8.80 30.09 0.09
C SER A 47 -10.06 29.28 -0.23
N GLY A 48 -10.62 28.62 0.79
CA GLY A 48 -11.87 27.86 0.71
C GLY A 48 -11.77 26.45 0.12
N GLU A 49 -10.58 26.01 -0.27
CA GLU A 49 -10.33 24.65 -0.72
C GLU A 49 -9.91 23.74 0.44
N ARG A 50 -9.99 22.42 0.25
CA ARG A 50 -9.32 21.43 1.12
C ARG A 50 -7.89 21.22 0.62
N ALA A 51 -7.03 20.69 1.47
CA ALA A 51 -5.73 20.30 0.97
C ALA A 51 -5.84 19.06 0.07
N GLU A 52 -5.14 19.11 -1.05
CA GLU A 52 -5.17 18.07 -2.07
C GLU A 52 -3.92 18.17 -2.95
N TYR A 53 -3.34 17.02 -3.28
CA TYR A 53 -2.29 16.90 -4.28
C TYR A 53 -2.88 16.90 -5.68
N ASP A 54 -2.70 18.01 -6.40
CA ASP A 54 -2.96 18.09 -7.83
C ASP A 54 -1.80 17.43 -8.59
N GLN A 55 -2.02 16.18 -9.00
CA GLN A 55 -1.04 15.38 -9.75
C GLN A 55 -0.69 15.97 -11.13
N VAL A 56 -1.64 16.67 -11.77
CA VAL A 56 -1.46 17.20 -13.13
C VAL A 56 -0.54 18.41 -13.08
N ASN A 57 -0.80 19.34 -12.17
CA ASN A 57 0.00 20.55 -12.01
C ASN A 57 1.21 20.36 -11.09
N ASN A 58 1.29 19.21 -10.41
CA ASN A 58 2.30 18.88 -9.41
C ASN A 58 2.39 19.95 -8.31
N VAL A 59 1.24 20.25 -7.70
CA VAL A 59 1.12 21.19 -6.58
C VAL A 59 0.31 20.55 -5.47
N ILE A 60 0.61 20.93 -4.23
CA ILE A 60 -0.25 20.63 -3.08
C ILE A 60 -1.01 21.92 -2.79
N LEU A 61 -2.31 21.88 -3.02
CA LEU A 61 -3.22 22.94 -2.62
C LEU A 61 -3.34 22.88 -1.11
N VAL A 62 -3.33 24.04 -0.44
CA VAL A 62 -3.49 24.13 1.01
C VAL A 62 -4.55 25.15 1.32
N GLY A 63 -5.63 24.68 1.94
CA GLY A 63 -6.79 25.48 2.31
C GLY A 63 -6.63 26.28 3.60
N ASP A 64 -7.30 27.43 3.66
CA ASP A 64 -7.38 28.29 4.86
C ASP A 64 -7.90 27.55 6.11
N GLU A 65 -8.79 26.57 5.92
CA GLU A 65 -9.40 25.81 7.01
C GLU A 65 -8.42 24.80 7.66
N GLU A 66 -7.38 24.38 6.93
CA GLU A 66 -6.43 23.35 7.38
C GLU A 66 -5.22 23.91 8.14
N PHE A 67 -4.94 25.22 8.02
CA PHE A 67 -3.88 25.88 8.80
C PHE A 67 -4.05 25.73 10.32
N ALA A 68 -5.24 25.37 10.79
CA ALA A 68 -5.54 25.36 12.21
C ALA A 68 -5.25 24.03 12.91
N PHE A 69 -5.39 22.88 12.23
CA PHE A 69 -5.35 21.55 12.84
C PHE A 69 -4.97 20.47 11.81
N HIS A 70 -4.08 19.53 12.17
CA HIS A 70 -3.67 18.36 11.36
C HIS A 70 -2.81 18.60 10.11
N MET A 71 -2.19 19.77 9.96
CA MET A 71 -1.29 20.06 8.83
C MET A 71 -0.18 19.01 8.63
N GLY A 72 0.31 18.40 9.71
CA GLY A 72 1.27 17.29 9.64
C GLY A 72 0.69 16.05 8.96
N ASP A 73 -0.54 15.69 9.29
CA ASP A 73 -1.23 14.55 8.72
C ASP A 73 -1.55 14.79 7.24
N THR A 74 -2.10 15.96 6.93
CA THR A 74 -2.41 16.41 5.57
C THR A 74 -1.16 16.41 4.69
N LEU A 75 -0.12 17.18 5.04
CA LEU A 75 1.06 17.30 4.19
C LEU A 75 1.76 15.96 4.02
N GLY A 76 1.79 15.14 5.07
CA GLY A 76 2.34 13.80 4.97
C GLY A 76 1.52 12.91 4.03
N GLU A 77 0.20 13.02 4.05
CA GLU A 77 -0.69 12.32 3.13
C GLU A 77 -0.46 12.72 1.67
N GLU A 78 -0.51 14.02 1.38
CA GLU A 78 -0.31 14.55 0.03
C GLU A 78 1.10 14.26 -0.52
N LEU A 79 2.12 14.31 0.34
CA LEU A 79 3.47 13.86 -0.04
C LEU A 79 3.54 12.35 -0.30
N GLY A 80 2.76 11.55 0.43
CA GLY A 80 2.62 10.11 0.18
C GLY A 80 2.03 9.82 -1.21
N HIS A 81 0.98 10.54 -1.58
CA HIS A 81 0.38 10.49 -2.93
C HIS A 81 1.39 10.91 -4.00
N TYR A 82 2.08 12.04 -3.82
CA TYR A 82 3.14 12.50 -4.73
C TYR A 82 4.23 11.45 -4.92
N VAL A 83 4.80 10.89 -3.84
CA VAL A 83 5.89 9.92 -3.94
C VAL A 83 5.45 8.70 -4.74
N ARG A 84 4.23 8.22 -4.51
CA ARG A 84 3.68 7.11 -5.29
C ARG A 84 3.51 7.48 -6.76
N ALA A 85 2.94 8.64 -7.06
CA ALA A 85 2.79 9.11 -8.43
C ALA A 85 4.15 9.25 -9.12
N ASN A 86 5.16 9.81 -8.44
CA ASN A 86 6.51 10.00 -8.97
C ASN A 86 7.20 8.67 -9.30
N LEU A 87 7.21 7.73 -8.35
CA LEU A 87 7.84 6.41 -8.54
C LEU A 87 7.19 5.58 -9.65
N LYS A 88 5.92 5.86 -9.95
CA LYS A 88 5.15 5.21 -11.00
C LYS A 88 5.11 5.98 -12.31
N GLY A 89 5.80 7.12 -12.39
CA GLY A 89 5.84 7.96 -13.59
C GLY A 89 4.49 8.57 -13.96
N ARG A 90 3.64 8.86 -12.97
CA ARG A 90 2.28 9.41 -13.13
C ARG A 90 2.18 10.93 -12.90
N VAL A 91 3.24 11.58 -12.42
CA VAL A 91 3.24 13.04 -12.24
C VAL A 91 3.00 13.72 -13.59
N GLY A 92 2.07 14.69 -13.64
CA GLY A 92 1.64 15.35 -14.87
C GLY A 92 0.56 14.60 -15.66
N GLN A 93 -0.02 13.54 -15.09
CA GLN A 93 -1.12 12.77 -15.71
C GLN A 93 -2.36 12.85 -14.81
N GLU A 94 -3.54 12.65 -15.40
CA GLU A 94 -4.77 12.49 -14.63
C GLU A 94 -4.73 11.21 -13.78
N PHE A 95 -5.42 11.25 -12.66
CA PHE A 95 -5.47 10.15 -11.72
C PHE A 95 -6.25 8.96 -12.30
N SER A 96 -5.69 7.76 -12.21
CA SER A 96 -6.38 6.53 -12.61
C SER A 96 -7.15 5.95 -11.44
N GLU A 97 -8.48 5.87 -11.57
CA GLU A 97 -9.37 5.27 -10.55
C GLU A 97 -9.00 3.81 -10.21
N GLY A 98 -8.38 3.09 -11.15
CA GLY A 98 -7.90 1.72 -10.95
C GLY A 98 -6.85 1.56 -9.84
N GLU A 99 -6.21 2.64 -9.40
CA GLU A 99 -5.24 2.64 -8.29
C GLU A 99 -5.75 3.27 -6.99
N ALA A 100 -6.99 3.80 -6.99
CA ALA A 100 -7.54 4.64 -5.91
C ALA A 100 -7.26 4.09 -4.51
N HIS A 101 -7.64 2.84 -4.23
CA HIS A 101 -7.44 2.25 -2.92
C HIS A 101 -5.97 2.16 -2.49
N SER A 102 -5.10 1.77 -3.40
CA SER A 102 -3.67 1.70 -3.06
C SER A 102 -3.09 3.09 -2.88
N ASP A 103 -3.54 4.07 -3.65
CA ASP A 103 -3.09 5.44 -3.54
C ASP A 103 -3.43 6.03 -2.16
N GLU A 104 -4.68 5.92 -1.72
CA GLU A 104 -5.12 6.29 -0.37
C GLU A 104 -4.38 5.55 0.75
N PHE A 105 -4.01 4.30 0.51
CA PHE A 105 -3.21 3.53 1.47
C PHE A 105 -1.82 4.15 1.62
N PHE A 106 -1.17 4.51 0.51
CA PHE A 106 0.18 5.08 0.53
C PHE A 106 0.19 6.56 0.92
N GLY A 107 -0.87 7.31 0.62
CA GLY A 107 -1.15 8.64 1.16
C GLY A 107 -1.18 8.58 2.68
N PHE A 108 -2.10 7.80 3.25
CA PHE A 108 -2.16 7.63 4.71
C PHE A 108 -0.82 7.22 5.33
N LEU A 109 -0.06 6.32 4.70
CA LEU A 109 1.27 5.96 5.21
C LEU A 109 2.27 7.13 5.19
N GLY A 110 2.17 8.04 4.23
CA GLY A 110 2.97 9.26 4.18
C GLY A 110 2.82 10.10 5.44
N SER A 111 1.59 10.23 5.97
CA SER A 111 1.34 10.91 7.26
C SER A 111 2.11 10.27 8.42
N LYS A 112 2.08 8.93 8.52
CA LYS A 112 2.83 8.18 9.54
C LYS A 112 4.34 8.34 9.40
N PHE A 113 4.86 8.31 8.18
CA PHE A 113 6.29 8.54 7.94
C PHE A 113 6.71 9.94 8.37
N LEU A 114 5.92 10.96 8.04
CA LEU A 114 6.23 12.33 8.42
C LEU A 114 6.17 12.54 9.93
N TYR A 115 5.19 11.94 10.62
CA TYR A 115 5.13 11.97 12.08
C TYR A 115 6.41 11.39 12.71
N LYS A 116 6.85 10.21 12.24
CA LYS A 116 8.06 9.54 12.75
C LYS A 116 9.34 10.33 12.46
N ALA A 117 9.39 11.03 11.32
CA ALA A 117 10.51 11.87 10.93
C ALA A 117 10.58 13.21 11.68
N SER A 118 9.44 13.67 12.19
CA SER A 118 9.31 14.97 12.87
C SER A 118 9.97 14.95 14.25
N ASN A 119 10.61 16.05 14.62
CA ASN A 119 11.11 16.24 15.99
C ASN A 119 9.96 16.56 16.97
N GLU A 120 10.24 16.54 18.27
CA GLU A 120 9.20 16.75 19.30
C GLU A 120 8.51 18.11 19.21
N SER A 121 9.22 19.17 18.81
CA SER A 121 8.61 20.50 18.58
C SER A 121 7.65 20.46 17.39
N GLN A 122 8.05 19.81 16.29
CA GLN A 122 7.21 19.65 15.11
C GLN A 122 6.00 18.76 15.39
N LYS A 123 6.17 17.68 16.17
CA LYS A 123 5.05 16.85 16.62
C LYS A 123 4.04 17.65 17.42
N GLY A 124 4.49 18.45 18.38
CA GLY A 124 3.61 19.31 19.17
C GLY A 124 2.86 20.35 18.33
N ASP A 125 3.53 20.93 17.33
CA ASP A 125 2.96 22.00 16.50
C ASP A 125 2.03 21.49 15.39
N TYR A 126 2.37 20.38 14.74
CA TYR A 126 1.72 19.92 13.50
C TYR A 126 0.95 18.60 13.64
N PHE A 127 1.16 17.87 14.73
CA PHE A 127 0.50 16.59 15.04
C PHE A 127 -0.09 16.62 16.47
N PRO A 128 -1.03 17.53 16.77
CA PRO A 128 -1.51 17.77 18.13
C PRO A 128 -2.19 16.54 18.77
N GLU A 129 -2.67 15.60 17.97
CA GLU A 129 -3.30 14.35 18.41
C GLU A 129 -2.33 13.15 18.44
N GLY A 130 -1.05 13.37 18.13
CA GLY A 130 -0.04 12.33 18.02
C GLY A 130 0.01 11.66 16.65
N GLU A 131 0.51 10.42 16.60
CA GLU A 131 0.56 9.65 15.35
C GLU A 131 -0.87 9.33 14.89
N ARG A 132 -1.19 9.67 13.64
CA ARG A 132 -2.50 9.38 13.05
C ARG A 132 -2.84 7.90 13.14
N SER A 133 -4.00 7.62 13.72
CA SER A 133 -4.59 6.29 13.76
C SER A 133 -5.87 6.24 12.92
N PHE A 134 -6.37 5.03 12.68
CA PHE A 134 -7.64 4.90 11.96
C PHE A 134 -8.79 5.47 12.80
N GLU A 135 -8.79 5.17 14.09
CA GLU A 135 -9.80 5.62 15.05
C GLU A 135 -9.79 7.14 15.23
N SER A 136 -8.62 7.79 15.26
CA SER A 136 -8.56 9.26 15.33
C SER A 136 -9.13 9.92 14.06
N THR A 137 -9.02 9.25 12.91
CA THR A 137 -9.57 9.75 11.64
C THR A 137 -11.10 9.67 11.57
N TYR A 138 -11.73 8.74 12.31
CA TYR A 138 -13.17 8.47 12.23
C TYR A 138 -13.89 8.58 13.57
N GLU A 139 -13.54 9.60 14.37
CA GLU A 139 -14.20 9.92 15.64
C GLU A 139 -14.32 8.72 16.60
N PHE A 140 -13.26 7.91 16.68
CA PHE A 140 -13.14 6.72 17.53
C PHE A 140 -14.05 5.54 17.16
N ASN A 141 -14.68 5.56 15.99
CA ASN A 141 -15.41 4.40 15.49
C ASN A 141 -14.44 3.32 15.00
N THR A 142 -14.75 2.06 15.30
CA THR A 142 -13.93 0.93 14.86
C THR A 142 -14.17 0.61 13.38
N TYR A 143 -13.18 0.01 12.71
CA TYR A 143 -13.34 -0.41 11.32
C TYR A 143 -14.57 -1.31 11.07
N PRO A 144 -14.90 -2.31 11.92
CA PRO A 144 -16.13 -3.09 11.78
C PRO A 144 -17.42 -2.26 11.86
N GLU A 145 -17.47 -1.24 12.71
CA GLU A 145 -18.65 -0.37 12.89
C GLU A 145 -18.87 0.49 11.66
N ILE A 146 -17.84 1.22 11.21
CA ILE A 146 -17.89 2.05 10.00
C ILE A 146 -18.18 1.18 8.78
N ARG A 147 -17.53 0.03 8.67
CA ARG A 147 -17.78 -0.91 7.57
C ARG A 147 -19.22 -1.40 7.59
N LYS A 148 -19.80 -1.67 8.76
CA LYS A 148 -21.19 -2.10 8.89
C LYS A 148 -22.15 -0.99 8.46
N GLU A 149 -21.95 0.23 8.96
CA GLU A 149 -22.72 1.41 8.56
C GLU A 149 -22.69 1.61 7.04
N LEU A 150 -21.49 1.63 6.44
CA LEU A 150 -21.32 1.76 4.99
C LEU A 150 -21.92 0.60 4.18
N LEU A 151 -22.00 -0.61 4.76
CA LEU A 151 -22.63 -1.77 4.12
C LEU A 151 -24.15 -1.77 4.27
N ASP A 152 -24.67 -1.23 5.36
CA ASP A 152 -26.11 -1.08 5.61
C ASP A 152 -26.68 0.04 4.72
N THR A 153 -25.94 1.14 4.52
CA THR A 153 -26.31 2.20 3.57
C THR A 153 -26.25 1.73 2.10
N LYS A 154 -25.40 0.75 1.76
CA LYS A 154 -25.43 0.11 0.41
C LYS A 154 -26.74 -0.62 0.10
N ARG A 155 -27.56 -0.88 1.12
CA ARG A 155 -28.90 -1.48 0.99
C ARG A 155 -30.00 -0.42 0.94
N GLU A 156 -29.66 0.87 1.09
CA GLU A 156 -30.61 1.96 0.86
C GLU A 156 -30.99 2.00 -0.61
N LYS A 157 -32.29 2.25 -0.84
CA LYS A 157 -32.89 2.33 -2.17
C LYS A 157 -32.08 3.34 -3.00
N ASP A 158 -31.78 2.99 -4.25
CA ASP A 158 -31.16 3.84 -5.28
C ASP A 158 -29.61 3.93 -5.33
N PHE A 159 -28.87 3.61 -4.26
CA PHE A 159 -27.38 3.64 -4.30
C PHE A 159 -26.73 2.60 -5.23
N PRO A 160 -27.21 1.34 -5.31
CA PRO A 160 -26.66 0.36 -6.27
C PRO A 160 -26.78 0.80 -7.73
N GLY A 161 -27.81 1.57 -8.07
CA GLY A 161 -28.01 2.13 -9.41
C GLY A 161 -26.99 3.22 -9.73
N LEU A 162 -26.77 4.17 -8.82
CA LEU A 162 -25.75 5.21 -8.98
C LEU A 162 -24.34 4.63 -9.10
N LYS A 163 -24.00 3.65 -8.26
CA LYS A 163 -22.69 2.99 -8.33
C LYS A 163 -22.47 2.29 -9.68
N LYS A 164 -23.51 1.68 -10.24
CA LYS A 164 -23.44 1.03 -11.55
C LYS A 164 -23.21 2.07 -12.66
N GLN A 165 -23.99 3.15 -12.65
CA GLN A 165 -23.84 4.25 -13.62
C GLN A 165 -22.47 4.91 -13.55
N TYR A 166 -21.92 5.07 -12.34
CA TYR A 166 -20.58 5.62 -12.15
C TYR A 166 -19.52 4.75 -12.82
N ARG A 167 -19.55 3.43 -12.59
CA ARG A 167 -18.63 2.49 -13.25
C ARG A 167 -18.75 2.47 -14.77
N GLU A 168 -19.98 2.55 -15.28
CA GLU A 168 -20.21 2.62 -16.73
C GLU A 168 -19.60 3.91 -17.31
N ALA A 169 -19.73 5.05 -16.61
CA ALA A 169 -19.11 6.31 -17.03
C ALA A 169 -17.56 6.28 -16.92
N GLU A 170 -17.02 5.62 -15.90
CA GLU A 170 -15.59 5.36 -15.72
C GLU A 170 -15.04 4.51 -16.88
N GLU A 171 -15.72 3.42 -17.24
CA GLU A 171 -15.35 2.55 -18.37
C GLU A 171 -15.45 3.28 -19.73
N GLU A 172 -16.35 4.26 -19.85
CA GLU A 172 -16.54 5.11 -21.03
C GLU A 172 -15.56 6.31 -21.08
N GLY A 173 -14.87 6.63 -19.99
CA GLY A 173 -14.03 7.83 -19.87
C GLY A 173 -14.82 9.15 -19.88
N ASP A 174 -16.10 9.14 -19.50
CA ASP A 174 -16.97 10.32 -19.50
C ASP A 174 -16.92 11.05 -18.15
N GLU A 175 -15.90 11.88 -17.97
CA GLU A 175 -15.66 12.63 -16.73
C GLU A 175 -16.80 13.56 -16.35
N THR A 176 -17.49 14.15 -17.34
CA THR A 176 -18.63 15.04 -17.08
C THR A 176 -19.79 14.26 -16.47
N LYS A 177 -20.02 13.03 -16.94
CA LYS A 177 -21.01 12.12 -16.38
C LYS A 177 -20.59 11.59 -15.01
N MET A 178 -19.31 11.26 -14.79
CA MET A 178 -18.80 10.88 -13.47
C MET A 178 -19.00 12.01 -12.44
N GLN A 179 -18.63 13.25 -12.77
CA GLN A 179 -18.85 14.41 -11.90
C GLN A 179 -20.33 14.67 -11.63
N LYS A 180 -21.20 14.50 -12.64
CA LYS A 180 -22.65 14.66 -12.48
C LYS A 180 -23.23 13.57 -11.55
N ILE A 181 -22.79 12.33 -11.70
CA ILE A 181 -23.18 11.21 -10.83
C ILE A 181 -22.63 11.42 -9.41
N GLY A 182 -21.41 11.93 -9.26
CA GLY A 182 -20.84 12.32 -7.97
C GLY A 182 -21.67 13.38 -7.26
N LYS A 183 -22.03 14.47 -7.96
CA LYS A 183 -22.94 15.52 -7.45
C LYS A 183 -24.33 14.99 -7.14
N GLU A 184 -24.81 14.01 -7.90
CA GLU A 184 -26.11 13.38 -7.65
C GLU A 184 -26.07 12.43 -6.46
N ALA A 185 -25.00 11.66 -6.29
CA ALA A 185 -24.74 10.87 -5.10
C ALA A 185 -24.64 11.79 -3.88
N GLU A 186 -23.94 12.91 -3.97
CA GLU A 186 -23.84 13.92 -2.91
C GLU A 186 -25.20 14.53 -2.56
N LYS A 187 -25.99 14.95 -3.54
CA LYS A 187 -27.37 15.45 -3.33
C LYS A 187 -28.29 14.43 -2.67
N ARG A 188 -28.06 13.14 -2.91
CA ARG A 188 -28.82 12.04 -2.29
C ARG A 188 -28.24 11.59 -0.95
N GLY A 189 -27.22 12.28 -0.43
CA GLY A 189 -26.59 11.98 0.87
C GLY A 189 -25.48 10.93 0.82
N PHE A 190 -25.09 10.46 -0.36
CA PHE A 190 -24.13 9.36 -0.56
C PHE A 190 -22.71 9.80 -0.97
N GLY A 191 -22.47 11.08 -1.25
CA GLY A 191 -21.17 11.58 -1.74
C GLY A 191 -20.02 11.29 -0.77
N GLU A 192 -20.22 11.65 0.50
CA GLU A 192 -19.31 11.31 1.61
C GLU A 192 -19.18 9.79 1.79
N HIS A 193 -20.19 8.99 1.46
CA HIS A 193 -20.13 7.54 1.62
C HIS A 193 -19.28 6.84 0.56
N VAL A 194 -19.30 7.33 -0.69
CA VAL A 194 -18.43 6.80 -1.75
C VAL A 194 -16.97 7.13 -1.45
N LYS A 195 -16.70 8.38 -1.06
CA LYS A 195 -15.36 8.83 -0.63
C LYS A 195 -14.89 8.05 0.62
N SER A 196 -15.75 7.96 1.63
CA SER A 196 -15.49 7.15 2.83
C SER A 196 -15.21 5.69 2.50
N LEU A 197 -15.87 5.08 1.51
CA LEU A 197 -15.55 3.70 1.10
C LEU A 197 -14.16 3.55 0.50
N LEU A 198 -13.68 4.56 -0.24
CA LEU A 198 -12.34 4.60 -0.81
C LEU A 198 -11.28 4.83 0.25
N HIS A 199 -11.57 5.60 1.30
CA HIS A 199 -10.63 5.92 2.39
C HIS A 199 -10.60 4.87 3.50
N VAL A 200 -11.77 4.41 3.97
CA VAL A 200 -11.92 3.59 5.19
C VAL A 200 -11.10 2.30 5.14
N ARG A 201 -11.15 1.57 4.02
CA ARG A 201 -10.43 0.30 3.93
C ARG A 201 -8.91 0.52 3.81
N PRO A 202 -8.41 1.34 2.88
CA PRO A 202 -6.99 1.70 2.82
C PRO A 202 -6.43 2.21 4.14
N TYR A 203 -7.09 3.19 4.77
CA TYR A 203 -6.62 3.80 6.02
C TYR A 203 -6.52 2.79 7.15
N HIS A 204 -7.52 1.90 7.29
CA HIS A 204 -7.46 0.84 8.31
C HIS A 204 -6.24 -0.07 8.12
N PHE A 205 -5.96 -0.50 6.89
CA PHE A 205 -4.79 -1.35 6.65
C PHE A 205 -3.47 -0.57 6.73
N ALA A 206 -3.46 0.71 6.35
CA ALA A 206 -2.29 1.58 6.46
C ALA A 206 -1.95 1.85 7.94
N SER A 207 -2.93 2.14 8.78
CA SER A 207 -2.75 2.39 10.22
C SER A 207 -2.11 1.19 10.92
N GLU A 208 -2.52 -0.03 10.57
CA GLU A 208 -1.96 -1.28 11.09
C GLU A 208 -0.66 -1.74 10.40
N THR A 209 -0.14 -1.00 9.42
CA THR A 209 1.11 -1.36 8.75
C THR A 209 2.30 -0.97 9.63
N ASP A 210 3.14 -1.96 9.91
CA ASP A 210 4.36 -1.83 10.68
C ASP A 210 5.52 -1.42 9.77
N LEU A 211 5.83 -0.13 9.81
CA LEU A 211 6.81 0.49 8.92
C LEU A 211 8.24 -0.01 9.18
N GLU A 212 8.54 -0.52 10.38
CA GLU A 212 9.87 -1.05 10.72
C GLU A 212 10.18 -2.38 10.00
N LYS A 213 9.13 -3.08 9.55
CA LYS A 213 9.25 -4.32 8.78
C LYS A 213 9.39 -4.07 7.28
N VAL A 214 9.23 -2.84 6.82
CA VAL A 214 9.41 -2.49 5.41
C VAL A 214 10.89 -2.21 5.15
N GLY A 215 11.56 -3.13 4.44
CA GLY A 215 13.00 -3.02 4.19
C GLY A 215 13.39 -1.96 3.15
N ASP A 216 12.64 -1.86 2.06
CA ASP A 216 12.86 -0.88 0.99
C ASP A 216 11.57 -0.09 0.75
N LEU A 217 11.56 1.17 1.20
CA LEU A 217 10.40 2.06 1.07
C LEU A 217 10.10 2.40 -0.39
N LYS A 218 11.13 2.57 -1.22
CA LYS A 218 10.97 2.91 -2.64
C LYS A 218 10.29 1.76 -3.39
N GLU A 219 10.76 0.54 -3.16
CA GLU A 219 10.11 -0.65 -3.74
C GLU A 219 8.68 -0.80 -3.22
N PHE A 220 8.46 -0.58 -1.93
CA PHE A 220 7.15 -0.68 -1.31
C PHE A 220 6.14 0.33 -1.89
N TYR A 221 6.53 1.59 -2.09
CA TYR A 221 5.66 2.59 -2.74
C TYR A 221 5.48 2.35 -4.24
N SER A 222 6.37 1.58 -4.87
CA SER A 222 6.27 1.21 -6.29
C SER A 222 5.33 0.03 -6.55
N LEU A 223 4.78 -0.61 -5.52
CA LEU A 223 3.89 -1.76 -5.68
C LEU A 223 2.66 -1.42 -6.52
N SER A 224 2.29 -2.33 -7.43
CA SER A 224 1.02 -2.27 -8.15
C SER A 224 -0.16 -2.35 -7.18
N ASP A 225 -1.34 -1.81 -7.56
CA ASP A 225 -2.56 -1.93 -6.73
C ASP A 225 -2.83 -3.39 -6.33
N LYS A 226 -2.75 -4.29 -7.31
CA LYS A 226 -2.93 -5.74 -7.11
C LYS A 226 -1.98 -6.28 -6.05
N GLU A 227 -0.70 -5.91 -6.11
CA GLU A 227 0.29 -6.41 -5.17
C GLU A 227 0.14 -5.80 -3.78
N ALA A 228 -0.07 -4.48 -3.68
CA ALA A 228 -0.31 -3.80 -2.41
C ALA A 228 -1.52 -4.40 -1.67
N ARG A 229 -2.63 -4.62 -2.38
CA ARG A 229 -3.82 -5.28 -1.83
C ARG A 229 -3.55 -6.75 -1.47
N ASN A 230 -2.79 -7.45 -2.30
CA ASN A 230 -2.39 -8.83 -2.03
C ASN A 230 -1.37 -8.98 -0.90
N ARG A 231 -0.76 -7.90 -0.40
CA ARG A 231 0.22 -8.01 0.69
C ARG A 231 -0.26 -7.37 1.97
N PHE A 232 -0.93 -6.23 1.88
CA PHE A 232 -1.20 -5.36 3.04
C PHE A 232 -2.68 -5.24 3.41
N PHE A 233 -3.60 -5.51 2.48
CA PHE A 233 -5.05 -5.35 2.71
C PHE A 233 -5.66 -6.61 3.35
N ARG A 234 -5.01 -7.09 4.41
CA ARG A 234 -5.29 -8.34 5.12
C ARG A 234 -4.75 -8.26 6.55
N LYS A 235 -5.35 -9.07 7.42
CA LYS A 235 -4.95 -9.17 8.84
C LYS A 235 -3.47 -9.57 9.01
N ASN A 236 -3.00 -10.55 8.23
CA ASN A 236 -1.61 -11.02 8.27
C ASN A 236 -0.82 -10.43 7.09
N LYS A 237 -0.25 -9.23 7.29
CA LYS A 237 0.49 -8.46 6.26
C LYS A 237 1.77 -9.18 5.82
N ARG A 238 2.14 -9.03 4.55
CA ARG A 238 3.31 -9.67 3.91
C ARG A 238 4.35 -8.63 3.52
N TYR A 239 5.39 -8.48 4.34
CA TYR A 239 6.41 -7.44 4.17
C TYR A 239 7.52 -7.77 3.16
N GLY A 240 7.79 -9.06 2.88
CA GLY A 240 8.77 -9.47 1.86
C GLY A 240 8.19 -9.69 0.45
N LYS A 241 9.05 -9.78 -0.57
CA LYS A 241 8.68 -10.22 -1.93
C LYS A 241 8.12 -11.65 -1.88
N GLU A 242 7.07 -11.93 -2.66
CA GLU A 242 6.66 -13.31 -2.92
C GLU A 242 7.82 -14.02 -3.64
N GLY A 243 8.59 -14.78 -2.88
CA GLY A 243 9.89 -15.33 -3.30
C GLY A 243 10.70 -15.90 -2.13
N ASP A 244 10.45 -15.40 -0.91
CA ASP A 244 10.70 -16.14 0.34
C ASP A 244 9.68 -17.27 0.56
N SER A 245 9.04 -17.72 -0.53
CA SER A 245 8.08 -18.80 -0.52
C SER A 245 8.79 -20.10 -0.12
N LEU A 246 8.05 -20.94 0.59
CA LEU A 246 8.45 -22.30 0.91
C LEU A 246 9.01 -23.04 -0.33
N GLU A 247 8.56 -22.69 -1.54
CA GLU A 247 9.01 -23.27 -2.80
C GLU A 247 10.47 -22.95 -3.12
N GLY A 248 10.95 -21.72 -2.90
CA GLY A 248 12.37 -21.38 -3.09
C GLY A 248 13.27 -22.18 -2.13
N LYS A 249 12.83 -22.33 -0.87
CA LYS A 249 13.53 -23.14 0.14
C LYS A 249 13.49 -24.64 -0.18
N VAL A 250 12.38 -25.12 -0.73
CA VAL A 250 12.22 -26.53 -1.16
C VAL A 250 13.06 -26.83 -2.40
N ILE A 251 13.11 -25.93 -3.39
CA ILE A 251 13.97 -26.07 -4.58
C ILE A 251 15.44 -26.05 -4.17
N ALA A 252 15.85 -25.11 -3.32
CA ALA A 252 17.22 -25.06 -2.80
C ALA A 252 17.57 -26.34 -2.03
N GLY A 253 16.68 -26.83 -1.16
CA GLY A 253 16.85 -28.10 -0.45
C GLY A 253 16.97 -29.31 -1.40
N PHE A 254 16.18 -29.34 -2.48
CA PHE A 254 16.25 -30.39 -3.49
C PHE A 254 17.58 -30.37 -4.26
N VAL A 255 18.04 -29.19 -4.70
CA VAL A 255 19.32 -29.05 -5.42
C VAL A 255 20.50 -29.45 -4.52
N VAL A 256 20.51 -29.03 -3.26
CA VAL A 256 21.53 -29.44 -2.28
C VAL A 256 21.52 -30.95 -2.08
N SER A 257 20.33 -31.57 -2.01
CA SER A 257 20.19 -33.02 -1.86
C SER A 257 20.71 -33.79 -3.08
N LEU A 258 20.45 -33.29 -4.30
CA LEU A 258 20.99 -33.87 -5.53
C LEU A 258 22.52 -33.75 -5.60
N LEU A 259 23.08 -32.61 -5.21
CA LEU A 259 24.54 -32.41 -5.17
C LEU A 259 25.21 -33.33 -4.14
N ALA A 260 24.62 -33.48 -2.95
CA ALA A 260 25.10 -34.41 -1.94
C ALA A 260 25.05 -35.86 -2.45
N PHE A 261 23.98 -36.25 -3.13
CA PHE A 261 23.86 -37.57 -3.75
C PHE A 261 24.92 -37.80 -4.84
N PHE A 262 25.19 -36.80 -5.69
CA PHE A 262 26.24 -36.88 -6.71
C PHE A 262 27.65 -37.00 -6.11
N LEU A 263 27.94 -36.28 -5.02
CA LEU A 263 29.22 -36.36 -4.32
C LEU A 263 29.42 -37.71 -3.61
N ILE A 264 28.35 -38.28 -3.04
CA ILE A 264 28.40 -39.61 -2.43
C ILE A 264 28.54 -40.68 -3.53
N SER A 265 27.73 -40.62 -4.59
CA SER A 265 27.78 -41.61 -5.67
C SER A 265 29.09 -41.56 -6.46
N SER A 266 29.65 -40.38 -6.71
CA SER A 266 30.96 -40.25 -7.37
C SER A 266 32.08 -40.88 -6.53
N ARG A 267 32.05 -40.74 -5.19
CA ARG A 267 32.97 -41.44 -4.28
C ARG A 267 32.76 -42.96 -4.27
N THR A 268 31.52 -43.44 -4.34
CA THR A 268 31.23 -44.88 -4.41
C THR A 268 31.61 -45.48 -5.77
N ILE A 269 31.40 -44.76 -6.87
CA ILE A 269 31.78 -45.19 -8.23
C ILE A 269 33.30 -45.18 -8.41
N THR A 270 34.01 -44.18 -7.85
CA THR A 270 35.48 -44.15 -7.88
C THR A 270 36.11 -45.09 -6.84
N GLY A 271 35.44 -45.39 -5.73
CA GLY A 271 35.89 -46.34 -4.71
C GLY A 271 35.61 -47.82 -5.05
N ASN A 272 34.50 -48.14 -5.72
CA ASN A 272 34.11 -49.52 -6.05
C ASN A 272 34.78 -50.08 -7.32
N VAL A 273 35.77 -49.40 -7.89
CA VAL A 273 36.68 -50.05 -8.85
C VAL A 273 37.68 -50.96 -8.11
N VAL A 274 37.77 -50.88 -6.77
CA VAL A 274 38.63 -51.76 -5.96
C VAL A 274 37.90 -52.24 -4.70
N GLY A 275 37.15 -53.35 -4.80
CA GLY A 275 36.85 -54.21 -3.64
C GLY A 275 35.39 -54.50 -3.33
N GLU A 276 35.02 -55.78 -3.43
CA GLU A 276 33.93 -56.48 -2.72
C GLU A 276 32.48 -55.99 -2.90
N PHE A 277 31.92 -56.38 -4.06
CA PHE A 277 30.50 -56.66 -4.20
C PHE A 277 30.11 -57.81 -3.25
N VAL A 278 29.24 -57.57 -2.26
CA VAL A 278 28.02 -58.37 -1.97
C VAL A 278 27.32 -57.98 -0.64
N SER A 279 27.92 -57.23 0.31
CA SER A 279 27.22 -56.93 1.60
C SER A 279 26.77 -55.47 1.82
N GLN A 280 27.09 -54.51 0.93
CA GLN A 280 26.77 -53.08 1.10
C GLN A 280 25.59 -52.55 0.26
N GLN A 281 24.85 -53.39 -0.46
CA GLN A 281 23.79 -52.92 -1.37
C GLN A 281 22.61 -52.22 -0.67
N SER A 282 22.30 -52.55 0.59
CA SER A 282 21.15 -52.00 1.30
C SER A 282 21.35 -50.56 1.81
N ILE A 283 22.59 -50.14 2.10
CA ILE A 283 22.88 -48.79 2.60
C ILE A 283 22.81 -47.74 1.47
N ASN A 284 23.08 -48.13 0.23
CA ASN A 284 23.04 -47.24 -0.94
C ASN A 284 21.62 -46.99 -1.51
N LEU A 285 20.60 -47.71 -1.04
CA LEU A 285 19.22 -47.56 -1.52
C LEU A 285 18.42 -46.48 -0.75
N ILE A 286 18.81 -46.18 0.50
CA ILE A 286 18.12 -45.18 1.33
C ILE A 286 18.23 -43.77 0.72
N PRO A 287 19.42 -43.30 0.27
CA PRO A 287 19.53 -41.98 -0.36
C PRO A 287 18.75 -41.90 -1.68
N LEU A 288 18.70 -42.99 -2.44
CA LEU A 288 17.92 -43.09 -3.67
C LEU A 288 16.41 -43.01 -3.38
N ALA A 289 15.93 -43.72 -2.36
CA ALA A 289 14.54 -43.68 -1.93
C ALA A 289 14.14 -42.27 -1.47
N ILE A 290 14.99 -41.57 -0.71
CA ILE A 290 14.76 -40.18 -0.30
C ILE A 290 14.69 -39.27 -1.53
N ALA A 291 15.62 -39.40 -2.47
CA ALA A 291 15.63 -38.60 -3.70
C ALA A 291 14.35 -38.81 -4.54
N VAL A 292 13.89 -40.05 -4.67
CA VAL A 292 12.64 -40.40 -5.37
C VAL A 292 11.43 -39.81 -4.64
N LEU A 293 11.36 -39.93 -3.32
CA LEU A 293 10.26 -39.36 -2.53
C LEU A 293 10.21 -37.83 -2.63
N CYS A 294 11.36 -37.16 -2.59
CA CYS A 294 11.44 -35.71 -2.81
C CYS A 294 10.99 -35.33 -4.24
N GLY A 295 11.39 -36.10 -5.25
CA GLY A 295 10.94 -35.90 -6.63
C GLY A 295 9.42 -36.08 -6.79
N CYS A 296 8.85 -37.14 -6.21
CA CYS A 296 7.41 -37.39 -6.21
C CYS A 296 6.63 -36.27 -5.51
N PHE A 297 7.13 -35.77 -4.37
CA PHE A 297 6.51 -34.66 -3.65
C PHE A 297 6.52 -33.35 -4.47
N LEU A 298 7.63 -33.06 -5.16
CA LEU A 298 7.75 -31.90 -6.05
C LEU A 298 6.77 -31.99 -7.23
N VAL A 299 6.69 -33.15 -7.89
CA VAL A 299 5.75 -33.39 -8.99
C VAL A 299 4.31 -33.23 -8.51
N TYR A 300 3.95 -33.83 -7.38
CA TYR A 300 2.63 -33.70 -6.78
C TYR A 300 2.26 -32.22 -6.52
N ARG A 301 3.19 -31.44 -5.96
CA ARG A 301 3.01 -30.01 -5.70
C ARG A 301 2.84 -29.20 -6.98
N LEU A 302 3.64 -29.45 -8.01
CA LEU A 302 3.53 -28.76 -9.29
C LEU A 302 2.20 -29.06 -9.98
N VAL A 303 1.74 -30.31 -9.93
CA VAL A 303 0.45 -30.72 -10.50
C VAL A 303 -0.71 -30.08 -9.75
N THR A 304 -0.71 -30.11 -8.41
CA THR A 304 -1.77 -29.48 -7.60
C THR A 304 -1.78 -27.96 -7.75
N PHE A 305 -0.61 -27.31 -7.86
CA PHE A 305 -0.53 -25.87 -8.09
C PHE A 305 -1.07 -25.46 -9.47
N LYS A 306 -0.72 -26.21 -10.54
CA LYS A 306 -1.29 -25.99 -11.88
C LYS A 306 -2.79 -26.20 -11.91
N TRP A 307 -3.29 -27.21 -11.21
CA TRP A 307 -4.72 -27.51 -11.15
C TRP A 307 -5.51 -26.41 -10.44
N LEU A 308 -4.99 -25.90 -9.31
CA LEU A 308 -5.56 -24.76 -8.58
C LEU A 308 -5.52 -23.44 -9.39
N GLN A 309 -4.54 -23.27 -10.27
CA GLN A 309 -4.52 -22.14 -11.20
C GLN A 309 -5.61 -22.28 -12.27
N ILE A 310 -5.80 -23.47 -12.85
CA ILE A 310 -6.82 -23.72 -13.88
C ILE A 310 -8.24 -23.56 -13.32
N GLU A 311 -8.51 -24.00 -12.09
CA GLU A 311 -9.82 -23.78 -11.46
C GLU A 311 -10.13 -22.32 -11.12
N ARG A 312 -9.10 -21.47 -10.92
CA ARG A 312 -9.31 -20.03 -10.69
C ARG A 312 -9.67 -19.23 -11.95
N PHE A 313 -9.55 -19.84 -13.12
CA PHE A 313 -9.89 -19.23 -14.41
C PHE A 313 -11.15 -19.85 -15.06
N LYS A 314 -11.86 -20.73 -14.33
CA LYS A 314 -13.22 -21.17 -14.63
C LYS A 314 -14.20 -20.45 -13.72
#